data_AF-A0A6N6RIX9-F1
#
_entry.id   AF-A0A6N6RIX9-F1
#
_cell.length_a   1.000
_cell.length_b   1.000
_cell.length_c   1.000
_cell.angle_alpha   90.00
_cell.angle_beta   90.00
_cell.angle_gamma   90.00
#
_symmetry.space_group_name_H-M   'P 1'
#
loop_
_entity.id
_entity.type
_entity.pdbx_description
1 polymer ?
#
loop_
_entity_poly.entity_id
_entity_poly.type
_entity_poly.pdbx_seq_one_letter_code
_entity_poly.pdbx_strand_id
1 'polypeptide(L)'
;MQLITAWLPDNKFTIRVRGLLVSPFIKKAGKNFTLAGGVTINGPQGLELGDNVYFARGTWLNAKAGIQIGDNVLFGPNVVISTAQHVYKDGAFNTGHNIFAPVSIGSGSWLAANVTVKCGVRIGEGCLVASNSSVVKDTPKGMIMAGVPAKPIKENVDGEGDTYVGVLSHNSDNNG
;
A
#
# COMPACT_ATOMS: atom_id res chain seq x y z
N MET A 1 1.74 -16.11 7.13
CA MET A 1 1.34 -16.71 8.42
C MET A 1 -0.05 -16.18 8.77
N GLN A 2 -1.04 -17.03 9.03
CA GLN A 2 -2.30 -16.57 9.62
C GLN A 2 -2.06 -16.32 11.11
N LEU A 3 -2.52 -15.17 11.63
CA LEU A 3 -2.31 -14.80 13.03
C LEU A 3 -3.28 -15.56 13.94
N ILE A 4 -2.82 -15.95 15.14
CA ILE A 4 -3.66 -16.58 16.18
C ILE A 4 -4.89 -15.71 16.51
N THR A 5 -4.79 -14.40 16.30
CA THR A 5 -5.88 -13.44 16.50
C THR A 5 -6.88 -13.36 15.33
N ALA A 6 -6.79 -14.22 14.30
CA ALA A 6 -7.64 -14.14 13.11
C ALA A 6 -9.15 -14.22 13.41
N TRP A 7 -9.53 -14.86 14.53
CA TRP A 7 -10.92 -15.00 14.99
C TRP A 7 -11.48 -13.77 15.71
N LEU A 8 -10.64 -12.82 16.13
CA LEU A 8 -11.09 -11.63 16.84
C LEU A 8 -11.66 -10.58 15.86
N PRO A 9 -12.73 -9.84 16.22
CA PRO A 9 -13.24 -8.76 15.39
C PRO A 9 -12.23 -7.63 15.24
N ASP A 10 -12.32 -6.87 14.15
CA ASP A 10 -11.48 -5.70 13.92
C ASP A 10 -12.00 -4.52 14.74
N ASN A 11 -11.26 -4.15 15.79
CA ASN A 11 -11.46 -2.95 16.58
C ASN A 11 -10.09 -2.34 16.92
N LYS A 12 -10.07 -1.10 17.44
CA LYS A 12 -8.82 -0.36 17.70
C LYS A 12 -7.84 -1.14 18.59
N PHE A 13 -8.34 -1.90 19.55
CA PHE A 13 -7.50 -2.69 20.45
C PHE A 13 -6.90 -3.92 19.73
N THR A 14 -7.73 -4.70 19.05
CA THR A 14 -7.29 -5.97 18.42
C THR A 14 -6.30 -5.73 17.28
N ILE A 15 -6.50 -4.68 16.47
CA ILE A 15 -5.57 -4.35 15.38
C ILE A 15 -4.20 -3.89 15.89
N ARG A 16 -4.16 -3.25 17.07
CA ARG A 16 -2.92 -2.81 17.73
C ARG A 16 -2.18 -3.98 18.36
N VAL A 17 -2.89 -4.88 19.03
CA VAL A 17 -2.31 -6.13 19.55
C VAL A 17 -1.73 -6.95 18.40
N ARG A 18 -2.44 -7.05 17.26
CA ARG A 18 -1.92 -7.72 16.06
C ARG A 18 -0.63 -7.10 15.55
N GLY A 19 -0.58 -5.78 15.42
CA GLY A 19 0.64 -5.06 15.06
C GLY A 19 1.80 -5.45 15.96
N LEU A 20 1.61 -5.35 17.28
CA LEU A 20 2.62 -5.70 18.27
C LEU A 20 3.13 -7.14 18.16
N LEU A 21 2.23 -8.10 17.92
CA LEU A 21 2.58 -9.52 17.77
C LEU A 21 3.35 -9.82 16.49
N VAL A 22 3.12 -9.04 15.42
CA VAL A 22 3.80 -9.21 14.13
C VAL A 22 5.15 -8.51 14.08
N SER A 23 5.30 -7.38 14.78
CA SER A 23 6.52 -6.56 14.75
C SER A 23 7.84 -7.32 14.89
N PRO A 24 8.01 -8.32 15.79
CA PRO A 24 9.27 -9.06 15.93
C PRO A 24 9.68 -9.87 14.69
N PHE A 25 8.75 -10.17 13.77
CA PHE A 25 9.02 -10.93 12.55
C PHE A 25 9.33 -10.03 11.34
N ILE A 26 9.09 -8.72 11.47
CA ILE A 26 9.30 -7.72 10.44
C ILE A 26 10.70 -7.11 10.61
N LYS A 27 11.37 -6.74 9.50
CA LYS A 27 12.72 -6.16 9.54
C LYS A 27 12.80 -4.91 10.42
N LYS A 28 11.83 -4.01 10.27
CA LYS A 28 11.68 -2.80 11.08
C LYS A 28 10.20 -2.43 11.16
N ALA A 29 9.71 -2.19 12.37
CA ALA A 29 8.38 -1.65 12.59
C ALA A 29 8.47 -0.44 13.53
N GLY A 30 7.96 0.71 13.08
CA GLY A 30 7.82 1.89 13.92
C GLY A 30 6.71 1.78 14.95
N LYS A 31 6.46 2.88 15.66
CA LYS A 31 5.44 3.00 16.70
C LYS A 31 4.04 2.93 16.08
N ASN A 32 3.08 2.46 16.88
CA ASN A 32 1.66 2.39 16.49
C ASN A 32 1.40 1.65 15.17
N PHE A 33 2.23 0.65 14.84
CA PHE A 33 1.91 -0.28 13.77
C PHE A 33 0.61 -1.02 14.09
N THR A 34 -0.35 -0.99 13.16
CA THR A 34 -1.64 -1.66 13.30
C THR A 34 -2.00 -2.42 12.03
N LEU A 35 -2.66 -3.58 12.18
CA LEU A 35 -3.19 -4.30 11.03
C LEU A 35 -4.49 -5.02 11.35
N ALA A 36 -5.40 -5.03 10.39
CA ALA A 36 -6.65 -5.76 10.45
C ALA A 36 -6.43 -7.28 10.28
N GLY A 37 -7.48 -8.06 10.56
CA GLY A 37 -7.48 -9.48 10.24
C GLY A 37 -7.34 -9.73 8.73
N GLY A 38 -6.70 -10.84 8.36
CA GLY A 38 -6.56 -11.26 6.96
C GLY A 38 -5.45 -10.56 6.15
N VAL A 39 -4.60 -9.74 6.78
CA VAL A 39 -3.39 -9.22 6.14
C VAL A 39 -2.39 -10.36 5.92
N THR A 40 -1.88 -10.48 4.70
CA THR A 40 -0.87 -11.48 4.31
C THR A 40 0.46 -10.80 4.07
N ILE A 41 1.51 -11.26 4.76
CA ILE A 41 2.88 -10.78 4.59
C ILE A 41 3.76 -11.96 4.20
N ASN A 42 4.31 -11.89 2.98
CA ASN A 42 5.30 -12.83 2.45
C ASN A 42 6.69 -12.20 2.51
N GLY A 43 7.63 -12.87 3.16
CA GLY A 43 8.98 -12.35 3.40
C GLY A 43 9.01 -11.16 4.37
N PRO A 44 8.45 -11.28 5.59
CA PRO A 44 8.37 -10.15 6.54
C PRO A 44 9.74 -9.55 6.90
N GLN A 45 10.84 -10.30 6.78
CA GLN A 45 12.22 -9.82 6.92
C GLN A 45 12.67 -8.80 5.86
N GLY A 46 11.86 -8.56 4.82
CA GLY A 46 12.08 -7.50 3.84
C GLY A 46 11.14 -6.31 4.00
N LEU A 47 10.29 -6.28 5.03
CA LEU A 47 9.34 -5.20 5.26
C LEU A 47 9.89 -4.19 6.28
N GLU A 48 9.93 -2.92 5.91
CA GLU A 48 10.34 -1.81 6.77
C GLU A 48 9.20 -0.79 6.85
N LEU A 49 8.78 -0.48 8.08
CA LEU A 49 7.67 0.42 8.36
C LEU A 49 8.15 1.58 9.25
N GLY A 50 7.69 2.79 8.92
CA GLY A 50 7.74 3.95 9.80
C GLY A 50 6.71 3.89 10.94
N ASP A 51 6.46 5.04 11.55
CA ASP A 51 5.48 5.22 12.61
C ASP A 51 4.06 5.38 12.04
N ASN A 52 3.04 4.94 12.79
CA ASN A 52 1.61 5.12 12.47
C ASN A 52 1.19 4.51 11.11
N VAL A 53 1.66 3.31 10.81
CA VAL A 53 1.26 2.55 9.61
C VAL A 53 0.06 1.65 9.92
N TYR A 54 -0.94 1.66 9.03
CA TYR A 54 -2.12 0.80 9.13
C TYR A 54 -2.39 0.00 7.85
N PHE A 55 -2.48 -1.33 7.99
CA PHE A 55 -2.98 -2.20 6.93
C PHE A 55 -4.43 -2.64 7.19
N ALA A 56 -5.34 -2.28 6.29
CA ALA A 56 -6.70 -2.82 6.33
C ALA A 56 -6.77 -4.28 5.87
N ARG A 57 -7.96 -4.85 6.03
CA ARG A 57 -8.26 -6.27 5.79
C ARG A 57 -7.95 -6.67 4.35
N GLY A 58 -7.39 -7.86 4.19
CA GLY A 58 -7.09 -8.45 2.88
C GLY A 58 -5.87 -7.87 2.17
N THR A 59 -5.17 -6.90 2.79
CA THR A 59 -3.92 -6.39 2.22
C THR A 59 -2.89 -7.50 2.07
N TRP A 60 -2.27 -7.58 0.90
CA TRP A 60 -1.30 -8.60 0.55
C TRP A 60 0.04 -7.95 0.21
N LEU A 61 1.08 -8.33 0.95
CA LEU A 61 2.42 -7.80 0.83
C LEU A 61 3.37 -8.93 0.46
N ASN A 62 4.03 -8.80 -0.69
CA ASN A 62 5.18 -9.63 -1.04
C ASN A 62 6.45 -8.79 -0.95
N ALA A 63 7.13 -8.91 0.20
CA ALA A 63 8.29 -8.13 0.57
C ALA A 63 9.62 -8.88 0.33
N LYS A 64 9.63 -9.93 -0.51
CA LYS A 64 10.83 -10.73 -0.79
C LYS A 64 12.03 -9.92 -1.30
N ALA A 65 11.79 -8.78 -1.96
CA ALA A 65 12.84 -7.88 -2.46
C ALA A 65 12.89 -6.53 -1.75
N GLY A 66 12.14 -6.36 -0.65
CA GLY A 66 12.09 -5.09 0.10
C GLY A 66 10.83 -4.27 -0.16
N ILE A 67 10.08 -3.98 0.90
CA ILE A 67 9.03 -2.94 0.90
C ILE A 67 9.38 -1.93 1.99
N GLN A 68 9.51 -0.66 1.61
CA GLN A 68 9.80 0.45 2.52
C GLN A 68 8.59 1.37 2.58
N ILE A 69 8.06 1.59 3.78
CA ILE A 69 6.88 2.43 4.02
C ILE A 69 7.27 3.50 5.04
N GLY A 70 7.02 4.76 4.70
CA GLY A 70 7.24 5.91 5.58
C GLY A 70 6.25 6.00 6.74
N ASP A 71 6.19 7.18 7.36
CA ASP A 71 5.32 7.45 8.50
C ASP A 71 3.91 7.84 8.06
N ASN A 72 2.91 7.58 8.90
CA ASN A 72 1.51 8.00 8.67
C ASN A 72 0.94 7.49 7.34
N VAL A 73 1.22 6.24 6.97
CA VAL A 73 0.75 5.64 5.73
C VAL A 73 -0.44 4.72 5.99
N LEU A 74 -1.51 4.93 5.22
CA LEU A 74 -2.74 4.15 5.33
C LEU A 74 -2.95 3.29 4.09
N PHE A 75 -3.40 2.06 4.32
CA PHE A 75 -3.76 1.12 3.24
C PHE A 75 -5.21 0.68 3.43
N GLY A 76 -6.03 0.94 2.42
CA GLY A 76 -7.41 0.48 2.33
C GLY A 76 -7.51 -1.04 2.15
N PRO A 77 -8.73 -1.60 2.17
CA PRO A 77 -8.93 -3.04 2.04
C PRO A 77 -8.37 -3.58 0.73
N ASN A 78 -7.83 -4.80 0.77
CA ASN A 78 -7.35 -5.55 -0.39
C ASN A 78 -6.27 -4.83 -1.22
N VAL A 79 -5.45 -4.00 -0.61
CA VAL A 79 -4.27 -3.44 -1.31
C VAL A 79 -3.26 -4.55 -1.57
N VAL A 80 -2.71 -4.61 -2.78
CA VAL A 80 -1.70 -5.59 -3.19
C VAL A 80 -0.39 -4.87 -3.50
N ILE A 81 0.69 -5.26 -2.83
CA ILE A 81 2.04 -4.76 -3.12
C ILE A 81 2.93 -5.96 -3.42
N SER A 82 3.50 -6.00 -4.62
CA SER A 82 4.43 -7.06 -5.01
C SER A 82 5.79 -6.52 -5.36
N THR A 83 6.84 -7.11 -4.79
CA THR A 83 8.24 -6.87 -5.18
C THR A 83 8.79 -7.96 -6.10
N ALA A 84 7.91 -8.77 -6.70
CA ALA A 84 8.29 -9.85 -7.61
C ALA A 84 7.39 -9.85 -8.86
N GLN A 85 7.99 -10.21 -9.99
CA GLN A 85 7.30 -10.40 -11.26
C GLN A 85 7.87 -11.64 -11.98
N HIS A 86 7.01 -12.42 -12.63
CA HIS A 86 7.45 -13.54 -13.46
C HIS A 86 8.17 -13.06 -14.72
N VAL A 87 9.24 -13.78 -15.10
CA VAL A 87 9.96 -13.54 -16.35
C VAL A 87 9.17 -14.20 -17.49
N TYR A 88 8.92 -13.46 -18.57
CA TYR A 88 8.46 -14.02 -19.83
C TYR A 88 9.68 -14.36 -20.69
N LYS A 89 9.85 -15.63 -21.04
CA LYS A 89 10.97 -16.11 -21.85
C LYS A 89 10.50 -17.32 -22.67
N ASP A 90 10.95 -17.40 -23.93
CA ASP A 90 10.70 -18.53 -24.83
C ASP A 90 9.19 -18.86 -25.00
N GLY A 91 8.35 -17.81 -25.09
CA GLY A 91 6.91 -17.97 -25.33
C GLY A 91 6.06 -18.25 -24.07
N ALA A 92 6.67 -18.40 -22.90
CA ALA A 92 5.97 -18.74 -21.65
C ALA A 92 6.43 -17.89 -20.47
N PHE A 93 5.58 -17.80 -19.44
CA PHE A 93 5.99 -17.27 -18.13
C PHE A 93 6.75 -18.34 -17.36
N ASN A 94 7.94 -17.98 -16.85
CA ASN A 94 8.81 -18.87 -16.12
C ASN A 94 8.38 -18.97 -14.64
N THR A 95 8.27 -20.19 -14.13
CA THR A 95 7.93 -20.48 -12.73
C THR A 95 9.15 -20.55 -11.80
N GLY A 96 10.36 -20.76 -12.35
CA GLY A 96 11.62 -20.86 -11.61
C GLY A 96 12.43 -19.56 -11.53
N HIS A 97 12.15 -18.57 -12.38
CA HIS A 97 12.87 -17.29 -12.40
C HIS A 97 11.93 -16.09 -12.27
N ASN A 98 12.19 -15.24 -11.27
CA ASN A 98 11.44 -14.01 -11.02
C ASN A 98 12.38 -12.80 -11.07
N ILE A 99 11.84 -11.68 -11.55
CA ILE A 99 12.44 -10.36 -11.39
C ILE A 99 12.01 -9.81 -10.04
N PHE A 100 12.99 -9.34 -9.28
CA PHE A 100 12.79 -8.77 -7.95
C PHE A 100 13.23 -7.31 -7.96
N ALA A 101 12.36 -6.42 -7.52
CA ALA A 101 12.68 -5.01 -7.36
C ALA A 101 11.90 -4.42 -6.17
N PRO A 102 12.54 -3.58 -5.34
CA PRO A 102 11.93 -3.04 -4.14
C PRO A 102 10.77 -2.09 -4.47
N VAL A 103 9.85 -1.94 -3.52
CA VAL A 103 8.79 -0.92 -3.57
C VAL A 103 8.97 0.05 -2.42
N SER A 104 8.80 1.35 -2.67
CA SER A 104 8.83 2.37 -1.62
C SER A 104 7.56 3.22 -1.64
N ILE A 105 7.01 3.53 -0.46
CA ILE A 105 5.84 4.38 -0.28
C ILE A 105 6.17 5.48 0.72
N GLY A 106 6.15 6.73 0.26
CA GLY A 106 6.49 7.90 1.05
C GLY A 106 5.46 8.20 2.14
N SER A 107 5.93 8.88 3.19
CA SER A 107 5.13 9.27 4.35
C SER A 107 3.88 10.06 3.99
N GLY A 108 2.82 9.93 4.80
CA GLY A 108 1.55 10.63 4.61
C GLY A 108 0.71 10.15 3.42
N SER A 109 1.12 9.07 2.76
CA SER A 109 0.39 8.52 1.62
C SER A 109 -0.81 7.69 2.06
N TRP A 110 -1.84 7.65 1.22
CA TRP A 110 -2.97 6.75 1.37
C TRP A 110 -3.26 6.00 0.08
N LEU A 111 -3.24 4.68 0.17
CA LEU A 111 -3.67 3.80 -0.92
C LEU A 111 -5.08 3.32 -0.59
N ALA A 112 -6.06 3.68 -1.41
CA ALA A 112 -7.45 3.32 -1.19
C ALA A 112 -7.72 1.83 -1.54
N ALA A 113 -9.00 1.43 -1.49
CA ALA A 113 -9.38 0.02 -1.62
C ALA A 113 -8.97 -0.59 -2.98
N ASN A 114 -8.52 -1.84 -2.96
CA ASN A 114 -8.14 -2.62 -4.15
C ASN A 114 -7.03 -1.98 -5.02
N VAL A 115 -6.18 -1.11 -4.45
CA VAL A 115 -4.99 -0.60 -5.15
C VAL A 115 -3.97 -1.71 -5.33
N THR A 116 -3.36 -1.80 -6.51
CA THR A 116 -2.23 -2.69 -6.78
C THR A 116 -0.98 -1.89 -7.12
N VAL A 117 0.14 -2.18 -6.47
CA VAL A 117 1.45 -1.56 -6.72
C VAL A 117 2.40 -2.57 -7.34
N LYS A 118 2.94 -2.24 -8.52
CA LYS A 118 3.85 -3.10 -9.28
C LYS A 118 5.25 -3.13 -8.65
N CYS A 119 5.92 -4.26 -8.85
CA CYS A 119 7.34 -4.47 -8.59
C CYS A 119 8.20 -3.30 -9.13
N GLY A 120 9.07 -2.74 -8.27
CA GLY A 120 10.00 -1.66 -8.61
C GLY A 120 9.45 -0.24 -8.47
N VAL A 121 8.17 -0.06 -8.13
CA VAL A 121 7.52 1.27 -8.09
C VAL A 121 7.89 2.04 -6.82
N ARG A 122 8.10 3.35 -7.00
CA ARG A 122 8.25 4.34 -5.92
C ARG A 122 7.07 5.30 -5.91
N ILE A 123 6.36 5.37 -4.79
CA ILE A 123 5.31 6.35 -4.54
C ILE A 123 5.89 7.43 -3.62
N GLY A 124 5.85 8.69 -4.06
CA GLY A 124 6.32 9.83 -3.28
C GLY A 124 5.48 10.09 -2.02
N GLU A 125 5.93 11.05 -1.21
CA GLU A 125 5.23 11.44 0.02
C GLU A 125 3.88 12.13 -0.27
N GLY A 126 2.93 12.02 0.64
CA GLY A 126 1.64 12.71 0.58
C GLY A 126 0.77 12.32 -0.62
N CYS A 127 0.99 11.14 -1.20
CA CYS A 127 0.25 10.70 -2.37
C CYS A 127 -1.06 10.04 -1.98
N LEU A 128 -2.09 10.26 -2.80
CA LEU A 128 -3.35 9.55 -2.72
C LEU A 128 -3.48 8.65 -3.96
N VAL A 129 -3.69 7.35 -3.75
CA VAL A 129 -4.01 6.42 -4.84
C VAL A 129 -5.46 5.99 -4.71
N ALA A 130 -6.28 6.40 -5.68
CA ALA A 130 -7.70 6.14 -5.75
C ALA A 130 -8.03 4.64 -5.77
N SER A 131 -9.26 4.30 -5.35
CA SER A 131 -9.70 2.91 -5.31
C SER A 131 -9.65 2.25 -6.69
N ASN A 132 -9.34 0.94 -6.72
CA ASN A 132 -9.21 0.12 -7.92
C ASN A 132 -8.10 0.56 -8.90
N SER A 133 -7.10 1.32 -8.45
CA SER A 133 -5.98 1.75 -9.28
C SER A 133 -4.83 0.75 -9.38
N SER A 134 -4.14 0.75 -10.52
CA SER A 134 -2.92 -0.05 -10.74
C SER A 134 -1.71 0.85 -10.97
N VAL A 135 -0.86 0.99 -9.95
CA VAL A 135 0.34 1.83 -10.00
C VAL A 135 1.48 1.03 -10.62
N VAL A 136 1.79 1.34 -11.88
CA VAL A 136 2.81 0.63 -12.68
C VAL A 136 4.04 1.48 -13.00
N LYS A 137 4.06 2.73 -12.54
CA LYS A 137 5.15 3.70 -12.70
C LYS A 137 5.31 4.52 -11.42
N ASP A 138 6.48 5.10 -11.24
CA ASP A 138 6.77 5.98 -10.11
C ASP A 138 5.81 7.17 -10.06
N THR A 139 5.50 7.60 -8.85
CA THR A 139 4.57 8.69 -8.56
C THR A 139 5.32 9.81 -7.84
N PRO A 140 5.37 11.04 -8.38
CA PRO A 140 5.92 12.20 -7.69
C PRO A 140 5.19 12.49 -6.37
N LYS A 141 5.84 13.22 -5.45
CA LYS A 141 5.22 13.63 -4.18
C LYS A 141 3.93 14.42 -4.41
N GLY A 142 3.00 14.30 -3.47
CA GLY A 142 1.78 15.11 -3.42
C GLY A 142 0.88 14.90 -4.62
N MET A 143 0.79 13.70 -5.18
CA MET A 143 -0.05 13.42 -6.34
C MET A 143 -1.27 12.60 -5.97
N ILE A 144 -2.39 12.91 -6.63
CA ILE A 144 -3.58 12.08 -6.65
C ILE A 144 -3.57 11.25 -7.92
N MET A 145 -3.53 9.93 -7.76
CA MET A 145 -3.41 8.95 -8.84
C MET A 145 -4.72 8.16 -8.97
N ALA A 146 -5.21 7.97 -10.20
CA ALA A 146 -6.39 7.15 -10.46
C ALA A 146 -6.30 6.35 -11.78
N GLY A 147 -7.07 5.27 -11.89
CA GLY A 147 -7.21 4.45 -13.10
C GLY A 147 -6.31 3.21 -13.20
N VAL A 148 -6.41 2.50 -14.33
CA VAL A 148 -5.65 1.30 -14.69
C VAL A 148 -5.15 1.44 -16.14
N PRO A 149 -3.85 1.73 -16.37
CA PRO A 149 -2.84 2.08 -15.37
C PRO A 149 -3.16 3.41 -14.66
N ALA A 150 -2.70 3.56 -13.43
CA ALA A 150 -2.89 4.77 -12.64
C ALA A 150 -2.13 5.94 -13.27
N LYS A 151 -2.81 7.08 -13.38
CA LYS A 151 -2.25 8.34 -13.89
C LYS A 151 -2.50 9.46 -12.87
N PRO A 152 -1.64 10.48 -12.80
CA PRO A 152 -1.92 11.66 -12.02
C PRO A 152 -3.18 12.34 -12.57
N ILE A 153 -4.12 12.64 -11.68
CA ILE A 153 -5.37 13.36 -12.02
C ILE A 153 -5.41 14.75 -11.38
N LYS A 154 -4.66 14.96 -10.30
CA LYS A 154 -4.54 16.25 -9.60
C LYS A 154 -3.29 16.25 -8.74
N GLU A 155 -2.73 17.43 -8.52
CA GLU A 155 -1.85 17.65 -7.38
C GLU A 155 -2.68 17.68 -6.08
N ASN A 156 -2.16 17.06 -5.03
CA ASN A 156 -2.70 17.11 -3.69
C ASN A 156 -2.27 18.42 -3.04
N VAL A 157 -2.76 19.53 -3.60
CA VAL A 157 -2.47 20.88 -3.13
C VAL A 157 -3.33 21.12 -1.88
N ASP A 158 -2.68 21.63 -0.83
CA ASP A 158 -3.25 22.36 0.30
C ASP A 158 -3.49 21.65 1.63
N GLY A 159 -3.57 20.33 1.76
CA GLY A 159 -3.73 19.69 3.09
C GLY A 159 -4.95 20.15 3.91
N GLU A 160 -5.80 20.98 3.31
CA GLU A 160 -7.09 21.44 3.80
C GLU A 160 -8.16 20.72 2.99
N GLY A 161 -8.94 19.88 3.67
CA GLY A 161 -10.02 19.13 3.04
C GLY A 161 -10.32 17.87 3.80
N ASP A 162 -11.31 17.97 4.69
CA ASP A 162 -11.98 16.81 5.26
C ASP A 162 -12.50 15.94 4.10
N THR A 163 -11.82 14.80 3.90
CA THR A 163 -12.12 13.70 2.97
C THR A 163 -11.73 13.83 1.49
N TYR A 164 -11.24 12.70 0.98
CA TYR A 164 -11.18 12.27 -0.43
C TYR A 164 -12.34 12.77 -1.32
N VAL A 165 -13.54 12.91 -0.72
CA VAL A 165 -14.79 13.28 -1.38
C VAL A 165 -14.78 14.75 -1.81
N GLY A 166 -14.14 15.65 -1.06
CA GLY A 166 -14.00 17.06 -1.41
C GLY A 166 -13.16 17.27 -2.67
N VAL A 167 -12.12 16.45 -2.86
CA VAL A 167 -11.18 16.60 -3.98
C VAL A 167 -11.76 16.14 -5.32
N LEU A 168 -12.65 15.14 -5.31
CA LEU A 168 -13.33 14.65 -6.53
C LEU A 168 -14.61 15.42 -6.86
N SER A 169 -15.24 16.10 -5.89
CA SER A 169 -16.50 16.82 -6.09
C SER A 169 -16.35 18.20 -6.75
N HIS A 170 -15.15 18.79 -6.76
CA HIS A 170 -14.92 20.11 -7.39
C HIS A 170 -14.76 20.07 -8.92
N ASN A 171 -15.12 18.97 -9.58
CA ASN A 171 -14.94 18.80 -11.04
C ASN A 171 -16.25 18.60 -11.82
N SER A 172 -17.43 18.82 -11.22
CA SER A 172 -18.72 18.68 -11.92
C SER A 172 -19.26 19.95 -12.57
N ASP A 173 -18.69 21.13 -12.31
CA ASP A 173 -19.29 22.40 -12.74
C ASP A 173 -18.32 23.17 -13.64
N ASN A 174 -18.16 22.73 -14.89
CA ASN A 174 -17.82 23.57 -16.06
C ASN A 174 -17.63 22.69 -17.32
N ASN A 175 -18.74 22.13 -17.82
CA ASN A 175 -19.00 21.98 -19.26
C ASN A 175 -20.42 21.45 -19.44
N GLY A 176 -21.35 22.39 -19.63
CA GLY A 176 -22.76 22.17 -19.97
C GLY A 176 -23.41 23.51 -20.23
#